data_AF-A0A829C822-F1
#
_entry.id   AF-A0A829C822-F1
#
_cell.length_a   1.000
_cell.length_b   1.000
_cell.length_c   1.000
_cell.angle_alpha   90.00
_cell.angle_beta   90.00
_cell.angle_gamma   90.00
#
_symmetry.space_group_name_H-M   'P 1'
#
loop_
_entity.id
_entity.type
_entity.pdbx_description
1 polymer ?
#
loop_
_entity_poly.entity_id
_entity_poly.type
_entity_poly.pdbx_seq_one_letter_code
_entity_poly.pdbx_strand_id
1 'polypeptide(L)' 'MAGARHYGARALVVDAIDDRAAEFYGHHGFLPLEGRRLYRRISDIARALAV' A
#
# COMPACT_ATOMS: atom_id res chain seq x y z
N MET A 1 5.59 -7.26 -14.69
CA MET A 1 4.82 -7.54 -13.44
C MET A 1 4.99 -9.02 -13.08
N ALA A 2 6.03 -9.41 -12.32
CA ALA A 2 6.29 -10.81 -11.96
C ALA A 2 6.80 -11.03 -10.51
N GLY A 3 7.42 -10.03 -9.88
CA GLY A 3 8.06 -10.18 -8.57
C GLY A 3 7.11 -10.55 -7.42
N ALA A 4 5.89 -10.00 -7.37
CA ALA A 4 4.96 -10.26 -6.27
C ALA A 4 4.46 -11.73 -6.20
N ARG A 5 4.37 -12.42 -7.35
CA ARG A 5 3.92 -13.82 -7.42
C ARG A 5 5.00 -14.83 -7.05
N HIS A 6 6.28 -14.45 -7.11
CA HIS A 6 7.41 -15.37 -6.87
C HIS A 6 8.06 -15.21 -5.49
N TYR A 7 7.93 -14.05 -4.82
CA TYR A 7 8.70 -13.75 -3.61
C TYR A 7 7.88 -13.43 -2.35
N GLY A 8 6.58 -13.74 -2.34
CA GLY A 8 5.76 -13.61 -1.11
C GLY A 8 5.52 -12.18 -0.63
N ALA A 9 5.86 -11.15 -1.43
CA ALA A 9 5.52 -9.76 -1.14
C ALA A 9 3.98 -9.61 -1.12
N ARG A 10 3.40 -9.61 0.07
CA ARG A 10 1.94 -9.55 0.28
C ARG A 10 1.40 -8.13 0.43
N ALA A 11 2.29 -7.14 0.63
CA ALA A 11 1.91 -5.74 0.80
C ALA A 11 2.97 -4.78 0.25
N LEU A 12 2.52 -3.61 -0.20
CA LEU A 12 3.34 -2.42 -0.39
C LEU A 12 3.33 -1.64 0.93
N VAL A 13 4.49 -1.20 1.40
CA VAL A 13 4.64 -0.36 2.60
C VAL A 13 5.20 0.99 2.18
N VAL A 14 4.67 2.07 2.76
CA VAL A 14 5.11 3.44 2.53
C VAL A 14 5.36 4.14 3.86
N ASP A 15 6.40 4.97 3.92
CA ASP A 15 6.62 5.93 4.99
C ASP A 15 6.21 7.32 4.48
N ALA A 16 5.10 7.86 4.97
CA ALA A 16 4.63 9.16 4.54
C ALA A 16 5.49 10.29 5.12
N ILE A 17 5.83 11.26 4.27
CA ILE A 17 6.71 12.39 4.60
C ILE A 17 6.03 13.43 5.50
N ASP A 18 4.70 13.56 5.38
CA ASP A 18 3.85 14.47 6.12
C ASP A 18 2.44 13.89 6.31
N ASP A 19 1.62 14.57 7.11
CA ASP A 19 0.26 14.12 7.42
C ASP A 19 -0.65 14.18 6.18
N ARG A 20 -0.41 15.15 5.29
CA ARG A 20 -1.10 15.24 4.01
C ARG A 20 -0.84 14.02 3.12
N ALA A 21 0.40 13.54 3.07
CA ALA A 21 0.76 12.33 2.35
C ALA A 21 0.14 11.09 3.02
N ALA A 22 0.08 11.05 4.35
CA ALA A 22 -0.58 9.95 5.07
C ALA A 22 -2.09 9.90 4.72
N GLU A 23 -2.77 11.04 4.70
CA GLU A 23 -4.17 11.15 4.27
C GLU A 23 -4.36 10.73 2.81
N PHE A 24 -3.47 11.15 1.91
CA PHE A 24 -3.49 10.74 0.50
C PHE A 24 -3.42 9.21 0.35
N TYR A 25 -2.47 8.55 1.01
CA TYR A 25 -2.36 7.10 0.96
C TYR A 25 -3.57 6.42 1.63
N GLY A 26 -4.10 6.97 2.72
CA GLY A 26 -5.32 6.50 3.37
C GLY A 26 -6.53 6.54 2.43
N HIS A 27 -6.70 7.63 1.67
CA HIS A 27 -7.73 7.74 0.64
C HIS A 27 -7.59 6.66 -0.44
N HIS A 28 -6.35 6.26 -0.77
CA HIS A 28 -6.06 5.17 -1.69
C HIS A 28 -6.03 3.77 -1.05
N GLY A 29 -6.62 3.62 0.14
CA GLY A 29 -6.84 2.32 0.79
C GLY A 29 -5.60 1.71 1.45
N PHE A 30 -4.60 2.53 1.75
CA PHE A 30 -3.53 2.13 2.65
C PHE A 30 -4.00 2.22 4.10
N LEU A 31 -3.54 1.29 4.92
CA LEU A 31 -3.89 1.16 6.33
C LEU A 31 -2.68 1.54 7.20
N PRO A 32 -2.89 2.20 8.36
CA PRO A 32 -1.80 2.58 9.24
C PRO A 32 -1.09 1.35 9.85
N LEU A 33 0.21 1.47 10.08
CA LEU A 33 1.06 0.51 10.81
C LEU A 33 1.59 1.15 12.11
N GLU A 34 2.46 2.15 11.98
CA GLU A 34 3.08 2.86 13.10
C GLU A 34 3.49 4.28 12.65
N GLY A 35 3.18 5.29 13.45
CA GLY A 35 3.42 6.69 13.08
C GLY A 35 2.80 7.03 11.73
N ARG A 36 3.64 7.44 10.77
CA ARG A 36 3.25 7.76 9.39
C ARG A 36 3.58 6.64 8.40
N ARG A 37 3.84 5.42 8.88
CA ARG A 37 3.99 4.22 8.05
C ARG A 37 2.63 3.63 7.75
N LEU A 38 2.38 3.33 6.48
CA LEU A 38 1.15 2.69 6.02
C LEU A 38 1.46 1.50 5.11
N TYR A 39 0.50 0.58 4.94
CA TYR A 39 0.61 -0.52 4.01
C TYR A 39 -0.67 -0.77 3.24
N ARG A 40 -0.56 -1.40 2.07
CA ARG A 40 -1.71 -1.93 1.33
C ARG A 40 -1.38 -3.28 0.74
N ARG A 41 -2.32 -4.24 0.82
CA ARG A 41 -2.11 -5.59 0.26
C ARG A 41 -2.00 -5.53 -1.26
N ILE A 42 -1.04 -6.27 -1.82
CA ILE A 42 -0.85 -6.31 -3.28
C ILE A 42 -2.08 -6.92 -3.98
N SER A 43 -2.77 -7.88 -3.36
CA SER A 43 -4.03 -8.42 -3.88
C SER A 43 -5.12 -7.35 -4.05
N ASP A 44 -5.20 -6.42 -3.10
CA ASP A 44 -6.20 -5.36 -3.09
C ASP A 44 -5.83 -4.24 -4.07
N ILE A 45 -4.53 -4.01 -4.29
CA ILE A 45 -4.02 -3.15 -5.37
C ILE A 45 -4.35 -3.78 -6.73
N ALA A 46 -4.02 -5.06 -6.92
CA ALA A 46 -4.26 -5.78 -8.16
C ALA A 46 -5.76 -5.80 -8.52
N ARG A 47 -6.65 -6.06 -7.55
CA ARG A 47 -8.11 -6.00 -7.76
C ARG A 47 -8.57 -4.61 -8.20
N ALA A 48 -8.03 -3.53 -7.61
CA ALA A 48 -8.40 -2.17 -7.97
C ALA A 48 -7.90 -1.74 -9.35
N LEU A 49 -6.79 -2.33 -9.83
CA LEU A 49 -6.24 -2.07 -11.16
C LEU A 49 -6.85 -2.95 -12.26
N ALA A 50 -7.52 -4.03 -11.90
CA ALA A 50 -8.01 -5.06 -12.82
C ALA A 50 -9.33 -4.71 -13.52
N VAL A 51 -9.73 -3.43 -13.52
CA VAL A 51 -10.95 -2.83 -14.14
C VAL A 51 -11.96 -3.83 -14.70
#